data_AF-A0A2N5W4Q7-F1
#
_entry.id   AF-A0A2N5W4Q7-F1
#
_cell.length_a   1.000
_cell.length_b   1.000
_cell.length_c   1.000
_cell.angle_alpha   90.00
_cell.angle_beta   90.00
_cell.angle_gamma   90.00
#
_symmetry.space_group_name_H-M   'P 1'
#
loop_
_entity.id
_entity.type
_entity.pdbx_description
1 polymer ?
#
loop_
_entity_poly.entity_id
_entity_poly.type
_entity_poly.pdbx_seq_one_letter_code
_entity_poly.pdbx_strand_id
1 'polypeptide(L)'
;MSQPPPSYAEASHQASSLNYPASSSTIHHLAPRISVTAHRFPTGLFVLRNRSSLKMLDVRGAGTLVGTPVIAYDPKRPTLVNDDLLHKDNNQLFFIDWHGCLCAANCGLRVDVGEDYELELRKPTPLFERATRESHPPALFQYDPCTRTIAVHFQHDPSFSDTTIEDVNKLDYLLEVVPLSSSSTAAEQSSYSSTFQFEKLTEWLIPSFSTQKPNTPSPAQASCSTSSPAPNSSVSADPPQPHAEEEEEEDEHCDNSEDPARIVRVVSVAPGWREKFPSSDSPEARKWRKRQWDIASVILQPSNPPPPHPSLPTPPPPHHHQPGVLDDLGDVLVDLRHDIVHAFSGGSNPS
;
A
#
# COMPACT_ATOMS: atom_id res chain seq x y z
N MET A 1 -11.72 20.23 30.71
CA MET A 1 -10.78 20.22 29.55
C MET A 1 -10.82 18.82 28.99
N SER A 2 -11.36 18.63 27.78
CA SER A 2 -11.37 17.33 27.11
C SER A 2 -9.94 16.96 26.69
N GLN A 3 -9.57 15.69 26.86
CA GLN A 3 -8.29 15.19 26.32
C GLN A 3 -8.33 15.24 24.79
N PRO A 4 -7.20 15.58 24.12
CA PRO A 4 -7.14 15.57 22.67
C PRO A 4 -7.29 14.14 22.13
N PRO A 5 -7.92 13.95 20.95
CA PRO A 5 -8.07 12.64 20.35
C PRO A 5 -6.69 12.04 19.98
N PRO A 6 -6.55 10.70 20.05
CA PRO A 6 -5.30 10.01 19.75
C PRO A 6 -4.91 10.13 18.27
N SER A 7 -3.62 9.96 17.98
CA SER A 7 -3.12 9.83 16.60
C SER A 7 -3.66 8.57 15.92
N TYR A 8 -3.79 8.55 14.58
CA TYR A 8 -4.20 7.34 13.83
C TYR A 8 -3.36 6.12 14.18
N ALA A 9 -2.05 6.31 14.38
CA ALA A 9 -1.13 5.24 14.76
C ALA A 9 -1.44 4.66 16.16
N GLU A 10 -1.91 5.48 17.09
CA GLU A 10 -2.29 5.04 18.44
C GLU A 10 -3.63 4.30 18.42
N ALA A 11 -4.59 4.77 17.62
CA ALA A 11 -5.88 4.11 17.44
C ALA A 11 -5.72 2.71 16.82
N SER A 12 -4.80 2.53 15.85
CA SER A 12 -4.54 1.22 15.25
C SER A 12 -3.94 0.20 16.23
N HIS A 13 -3.10 0.66 17.15
CA HIS A 13 -2.47 -0.19 18.17
C HIS A 13 -3.47 -0.64 19.24
N GLN A 14 -4.39 0.24 19.63
CA GLN A 14 -5.46 -0.08 20.58
C GLN A 14 -6.47 -1.08 19.99
N ALA A 15 -6.79 -0.99 18.71
CA ALA A 15 -7.66 -1.96 18.05
C ALA A 15 -7.05 -3.37 17.98
N SER A 16 -5.72 -3.47 17.90
CA SER A 16 -5.00 -4.74 17.77
C SER A 16 -4.75 -5.46 19.10
N SER A 17 -5.00 -4.81 20.24
CA SER A 17 -4.64 -5.30 21.59
C SER A 17 -5.85 -5.72 22.45
N LEU A 18 -7.07 -5.70 21.90
CA LEU A 18 -8.27 -6.16 22.58
C LEU A 18 -8.31 -7.71 22.65
N ASN A 19 -7.65 -8.27 23.65
CA ASN A 19 -7.93 -9.62 24.15
C ASN A 19 -9.33 -9.62 24.79
N TYR A 20 -10.31 -10.20 24.12
CA TYR A 20 -11.67 -10.35 24.65
C TYR A 20 -11.73 -11.49 25.68
N PRO A 21 -12.06 -11.22 26.96
CA PRO A 21 -12.43 -12.28 27.87
C PRO A 21 -13.80 -12.83 27.47
N ALA A 22 -13.90 -14.15 27.37
CA ALA A 22 -15.15 -14.85 27.11
C ALA A 22 -16.04 -14.79 28.36
N SER A 23 -17.11 -13.98 28.36
CA SER A 23 -18.23 -14.17 29.30
C SER A 23 -19.56 -13.61 28.78
N SER A 24 -20.55 -14.50 28.70
CA SER A 24 -22.01 -14.34 28.87
C SER A 24 -22.77 -13.19 28.19
N SER A 25 -23.38 -13.55 27.06
CA SER A 25 -24.77 -13.25 26.64
C SER A 25 -25.48 -12.04 27.28
N THR A 26 -25.37 -10.87 26.65
CA THR A 26 -26.40 -9.82 26.67
C THR A 26 -26.27 -9.02 25.36
N ILE A 27 -27.38 -8.95 24.60
CA ILE A 27 -27.65 -8.13 23.40
C ILE A 27 -26.40 -7.67 22.63
N HIS A 28 -26.02 -8.46 21.61
CA HIS A 28 -24.96 -8.12 20.67
C HIS A 28 -25.32 -6.84 19.90
N HIS A 29 -24.77 -5.70 20.34
CA HIS A 29 -24.39 -4.64 19.40
C HIS A 29 -23.48 -5.31 18.37
N LEU A 30 -23.99 -5.51 17.15
CA LEU A 30 -23.22 -6.04 16.03
C LEU A 30 -22.01 -5.12 15.85
N ALA A 31 -20.83 -5.58 16.31
CA ALA A 31 -19.57 -4.97 15.92
C ALA A 31 -19.59 -4.86 14.39
N PRO A 32 -19.32 -3.67 13.81
CA PRO A 32 -19.38 -3.49 12.38
C PRO A 32 -18.47 -4.53 11.72
N ARG A 33 -19.07 -5.47 10.99
CA ARG A 33 -18.33 -6.48 10.24
C ARG A 33 -17.57 -5.73 9.16
N ILE A 34 -16.26 -5.56 9.36
CA ILE A 34 -15.35 -5.09 8.31
C ILE A 34 -15.50 -6.08 7.17
N SER A 35 -16.23 -5.68 6.14
CA SER A 35 -16.36 -6.51 4.95
C SER A 35 -15.06 -6.34 4.18
N VAL A 36 -14.44 -7.45 3.83
CA VAL A 36 -13.20 -7.47 3.07
C VAL A 36 -13.58 -7.49 1.60
N THR A 37 -13.08 -6.53 0.81
CA THR A 37 -13.35 -6.47 -0.64
C THR A 37 -12.63 -7.59 -1.39
N ALA A 38 -12.93 -7.80 -2.67
CA ALA A 38 -12.17 -8.73 -3.53
C ALA A 38 -10.66 -8.41 -3.53
N HIS A 39 -10.31 -7.13 -3.40
CA HIS A 39 -8.94 -6.60 -3.31
C HIS A 39 -8.32 -6.75 -1.92
N ARG A 40 -9.05 -7.36 -0.98
CA ARG A 40 -8.69 -7.61 0.42
C ARG A 40 -8.38 -6.37 1.26
N PHE A 41 -8.68 -5.18 0.74
CA PHE A 41 -8.73 -3.96 1.54
C PHE A 41 -10.03 -3.92 2.36
N PRO A 42 -10.03 -3.25 3.53
CA PRO A 42 -11.24 -2.95 4.26
C PRO A 42 -12.23 -2.12 3.44
N THR A 43 -13.52 -2.33 3.66
CA THR A 43 -14.56 -1.40 3.18
C THR A 43 -14.49 -0.05 3.90
N GLY A 44 -14.82 1.03 3.18
CA GLY A 44 -14.85 2.38 3.73
C GLY A 44 -13.50 3.09 3.66
N LEU A 45 -13.31 4.06 4.55
CA LEU A 45 -12.06 4.80 4.66
C LEU A 45 -11.03 4.00 5.48
N PHE A 46 -9.77 4.03 5.07
CA PHE A 46 -8.68 3.40 5.80
C PHE A 46 -7.37 4.19 5.63
N VAL A 47 -6.41 3.86 6.48
CA VAL A 47 -5.04 4.37 6.42
C VAL A 47 -4.06 3.21 6.20
N LEU A 48 -2.92 3.51 5.57
CA LEU A 48 -1.88 2.54 5.22
C LEU A 48 -0.58 2.95 5.90
N ARG A 49 -0.05 2.13 6.80
CA ARG A 49 1.20 2.39 7.52
C ARG A 49 2.29 1.42 7.10
N ASN A 50 3.42 1.93 6.66
CA ASN A 50 4.57 1.10 6.35
C ASN A 50 5.25 0.59 7.63
N ARG A 51 5.65 -0.68 7.66
CA ARG A 51 6.22 -1.30 8.88
C ARG A 51 7.69 -0.97 9.14
N SER A 52 8.48 -0.69 8.11
CA SER A 52 9.90 -0.36 8.32
C SER A 52 10.09 1.09 8.76
N SER A 53 9.43 2.03 8.09
CA SER A 53 9.58 3.47 8.34
C SER A 53 8.56 4.02 9.35
N LEU A 54 7.50 3.26 9.65
CA LEU A 54 6.36 3.68 10.47
C LEU A 54 5.56 4.87 9.89
N LYS A 55 5.89 5.33 8.68
CA LYS A 55 5.23 6.39 7.94
C LYS A 55 3.93 5.92 7.31
N MET A 56 3.01 6.85 7.06
CA MET A 56 1.70 6.64 6.47
C MET A 56 1.73 6.95 4.98
N LEU A 57 0.99 6.21 4.15
CA LEU A 57 0.72 6.64 2.78
C LEU A 57 0.01 8.01 2.81
N ASP A 58 0.42 8.94 1.96
CA ASP A 58 0.07 10.35 2.05
C ASP A 58 0.08 10.99 0.66
N VAL A 59 -0.99 11.72 0.30
CA VAL A 59 -0.99 12.55 -0.91
C VAL A 59 -0.19 13.82 -0.65
N ARG A 60 0.95 13.99 -1.35
CA ARG A 60 1.90 15.08 -1.06
C ARG A 60 1.23 16.45 -1.00
N GLY A 61 1.39 17.14 0.13
CA GLY A 61 0.86 18.48 0.34
C GLY A 61 -0.66 18.61 0.26
N ALA A 62 -1.40 17.51 0.42
CA ALA A 62 -2.85 17.44 0.19
C ALA A 62 -3.27 17.89 -1.21
N GLY A 63 -2.38 17.72 -2.21
CA GLY A 63 -2.64 18.11 -3.58
C GLY A 63 -3.89 17.42 -4.15
N THR A 64 -4.60 18.14 -5.01
CA THR A 64 -5.86 17.69 -5.63
C THR A 64 -5.76 17.60 -7.15
N LEU A 65 -4.56 17.79 -7.69
CA LEU A 65 -4.30 17.79 -9.12
C LEU A 65 -3.80 16.41 -9.59
N VAL A 66 -4.08 16.09 -10.85
CA VAL A 66 -3.47 14.93 -11.53
C VAL A 66 -1.95 15.09 -11.56
N GLY A 67 -1.23 13.98 -11.37
CA GLY A 67 0.23 13.95 -11.26
C GLY A 67 0.75 14.33 -9.86
N THR A 68 -0.14 14.63 -8.90
CA THR A 68 0.31 14.86 -7.51
C THR A 68 0.93 13.56 -6.97
N PRO A 69 2.18 13.59 -6.47
CA PRO A 69 2.82 12.39 -5.93
C PRO A 69 2.11 11.84 -4.69
N VAL A 70 2.06 10.53 -4.57
CA VAL A 70 1.65 9.82 -3.36
C VAL A 70 2.90 9.25 -2.71
N ILE A 71 3.17 9.70 -1.50
CA ILE A 71 4.43 9.47 -0.76
C ILE A 71 4.13 8.75 0.56
N ALA A 72 5.17 8.39 1.31
CA ALA A 72 5.04 8.04 2.71
C ALA A 72 5.46 9.24 3.56
N TYR A 73 4.65 9.61 4.53
CA TYR A 73 4.85 10.77 5.38
C TYR A 73 4.57 10.45 6.84
N ASP A 74 5.09 11.25 7.76
CA ASP A 74 4.83 11.05 9.18
C ASP A 74 3.32 11.03 9.50
N PRO A 75 2.87 10.21 10.47
CA PRO A 75 1.46 10.14 10.85
C PRO A 75 0.90 11.52 11.25
N LYS A 76 -0.18 11.94 10.60
CA LYS A 76 -0.88 13.20 10.91
C LYS A 76 -2.05 12.95 11.86
N ARG A 77 -2.44 14.00 12.59
CA ARG A 77 -3.67 13.96 13.38
C ARG A 77 -4.88 14.20 12.46
N PRO A 78 -5.98 13.45 12.65
CA PRO A 78 -7.19 13.67 11.89
C PRO A 78 -7.76 15.07 12.11
N THR A 79 -8.16 15.75 11.03
CA THR A 79 -9.00 16.94 11.12
C THR A 79 -10.46 16.52 11.29
N LEU A 80 -11.08 16.94 12.41
CA LEU A 80 -12.48 16.70 12.74
C LEU A 80 -13.25 18.03 12.77
N VAL A 81 -14.48 18.05 12.27
CA VAL A 81 -15.41 19.18 12.35
C VAL A 81 -16.70 18.69 13.01
N ASN A 82 -17.04 19.24 14.18
CA ASN A 82 -18.17 18.77 15.00
C ASN A 82 -18.09 17.26 15.30
N ASP A 83 -16.90 16.77 15.65
CA ASP A 83 -16.57 15.35 15.86
C ASP A 83 -16.71 14.45 14.61
N ASP A 84 -17.10 15.00 13.46
CA ASP A 84 -17.13 14.28 12.19
C ASP A 84 -15.80 14.39 11.44
N LEU A 85 -15.37 13.27 10.85
CA LEU A 85 -14.13 13.22 10.08
C LEU A 85 -14.27 13.99 8.76
N LEU A 86 -13.50 15.07 8.61
CA LEU A 86 -13.48 15.85 7.38
C LEU A 86 -12.47 15.28 6.39
N HIS A 87 -12.88 14.29 5.60
CA HIS A 87 -11.98 13.58 4.67
C HIS A 87 -11.23 14.51 3.69
N LYS A 88 -11.81 15.64 3.30
CA LYS A 88 -11.18 16.64 2.40
C LYS A 88 -9.89 17.24 2.94
N ASP A 89 -9.77 17.34 4.27
CA ASP A 89 -8.60 17.93 4.94
C ASP A 89 -7.63 16.86 5.45
N ASN A 90 -7.87 15.58 5.13
CA ASN A 90 -7.11 14.44 5.61
C ASN A 90 -6.51 13.68 4.42
N ASN A 91 -5.26 13.99 4.08
CA ASN A 91 -4.56 13.48 2.91
C ASN A 91 -3.87 12.10 3.12
N GLN A 92 -4.12 11.44 4.25
CA GLN A 92 -3.65 10.08 4.58
C GLN A 92 -4.79 9.04 4.55
N LEU A 93 -5.98 9.45 4.14
CA LEU A 93 -7.15 8.60 4.04
C LEU A 93 -7.34 8.10 2.61
N PHE A 94 -7.57 6.80 2.47
CA PHE A 94 -7.82 6.14 1.21
C PHE A 94 -9.06 5.27 1.30
N PHE A 95 -9.60 4.90 0.14
CA PHE A 95 -10.70 3.95 0.01
C PHE A 95 -10.55 3.16 -1.29
N ILE A 96 -11.30 2.06 -1.41
CA ILE A 96 -11.46 1.35 -2.68
C ILE A 96 -12.78 1.80 -3.32
N ASP A 97 -12.72 2.31 -4.55
CA ASP A 97 -13.93 2.68 -5.30
C ASP A 97 -14.72 1.45 -5.78
N TRP A 98 -15.87 1.68 -6.41
CA TRP A 98 -16.71 0.62 -6.93
C TRP A 98 -16.10 -0.16 -8.10
N HIS A 99 -15.05 0.37 -8.73
CA HIS A 99 -14.28 -0.32 -9.76
C HIS A 99 -13.12 -1.14 -9.18
N GLY A 100 -12.87 -1.07 -7.87
CA GLY A 100 -11.72 -1.73 -7.25
C GLY A 100 -10.44 -0.90 -7.26
N CYS A 101 -10.49 0.37 -7.64
CA CYS A 101 -9.31 1.24 -7.68
C CYS A 101 -9.04 1.82 -6.28
N LEU A 102 -7.76 1.94 -5.93
CA LEU A 102 -7.33 2.67 -4.73
C LEU A 102 -7.50 4.17 -5.00
N CYS A 103 -8.20 4.87 -4.12
CA CYS A 103 -8.51 6.30 -4.27
C CYS A 103 -8.13 7.09 -3.03
N ALA A 104 -7.66 8.32 -3.23
CA ALA A 104 -7.40 9.25 -2.16
C ALA A 104 -8.69 9.95 -1.72
N ALA A 105 -9.00 9.92 -0.43
CA ALA A 105 -10.26 10.43 0.09
C ALA A 105 -10.39 11.96 0.02
N ASN A 106 -9.27 12.68 0.07
CA ASN A 106 -9.27 14.15 0.08
C ASN A 106 -9.75 14.77 -1.24
N CYS A 107 -9.47 14.10 -2.37
CA CYS A 107 -9.73 14.61 -3.71
C CYS A 107 -10.56 13.66 -4.60
N GLY A 108 -10.72 12.39 -4.21
CA GLY A 108 -11.44 11.37 -4.99
C GLY A 108 -10.70 10.89 -6.24
N LEU A 109 -9.44 11.30 -6.43
CA LEU A 109 -8.61 10.81 -7.53
C LEU A 109 -8.07 9.40 -7.23
N ARG A 110 -7.81 8.64 -8.28
CA ARG A 110 -7.22 7.30 -8.21
C ARG A 110 -5.73 7.42 -7.93
N VAL A 111 -5.20 6.48 -7.18
CA VAL A 111 -3.76 6.24 -7.07
C VAL A 111 -3.38 5.34 -8.24
N ASP A 112 -2.35 5.72 -8.99
CA ASP A 112 -1.83 4.94 -10.10
C ASP A 112 -0.29 4.98 -10.10
N VAL A 113 0.32 4.24 -11.02
CA VAL A 113 1.78 4.14 -11.16
C VAL A 113 2.26 5.05 -12.30
N GLY A 114 3.16 5.98 -11.98
CA GLY A 114 3.81 6.88 -12.92
C GLY A 114 5.00 6.23 -13.65
N GLU A 115 5.69 7.03 -14.46
CA GLU A 115 6.79 6.57 -15.33
C GLU A 115 7.97 5.99 -14.56
N ASP A 116 8.31 6.58 -13.41
CA ASP A 116 9.42 6.14 -12.55
C ASP A 116 9.01 5.04 -11.56
N TYR A 117 7.88 4.37 -11.82
CA TYR A 117 7.22 3.43 -10.90
C TYR A 117 6.80 4.06 -9.56
N GLU A 118 6.83 5.37 -9.44
CA GLU A 118 6.33 6.11 -8.28
C GLU A 118 4.80 6.21 -8.32
N LEU A 119 4.17 6.39 -7.16
CA LEU A 119 2.73 6.57 -7.10
C LEU A 119 2.33 8.02 -7.38
N GLU A 120 1.27 8.21 -8.16
CA GLU A 120 0.70 9.52 -8.45
C GLU A 120 -0.83 9.50 -8.48
N LEU A 121 -1.44 10.67 -8.32
CA LEU A 121 -2.88 10.84 -8.48
C LEU A 121 -3.27 10.93 -9.94
N ARG A 122 -4.32 10.20 -10.32
CA ARG A 122 -4.89 10.21 -11.67
C ARG A 122 -6.39 10.37 -11.69
N LYS A 123 -6.86 11.01 -12.75
CA LYS A 123 -8.27 11.05 -13.11
C LYS A 123 -8.62 9.83 -13.96
N PRO A 124 -9.84 9.29 -13.85
CA PRO A 124 -10.34 8.34 -14.84
C PRO A 124 -10.30 8.97 -16.24
N THR A 125 -9.71 8.26 -17.20
CA THR A 125 -9.67 8.66 -18.61
C THR A 125 -10.36 7.61 -19.47
N PRO A 126 -10.95 8.02 -20.62
CA PRO A 126 -11.43 7.05 -21.60
C PRO A 126 -10.31 6.12 -22.03
N LEU A 127 -10.62 4.83 -22.14
CA LEU A 127 -9.68 3.84 -22.66
C LEU A 127 -9.75 3.86 -24.20
N PHE A 128 -8.61 4.05 -24.84
CA PHE A 128 -8.42 3.87 -26.28
C PHE A 128 -7.93 2.45 -26.59
N GLU A 129 -8.12 2.03 -27.84
CA GLU A 129 -7.72 0.71 -28.34
C GLU A 129 -6.20 0.45 -28.16
N ARG A 130 -5.39 1.50 -28.32
CA ARG A 130 -3.97 1.48 -27.97
C ARG A 130 -3.77 2.22 -26.66
N ALA A 131 -3.26 1.50 -25.65
CA ALA A 131 -2.94 2.11 -24.37
C ALA A 131 -1.87 3.20 -24.55
N THR A 132 -2.12 4.37 -23.98
CA THR A 132 -1.14 5.46 -23.87
C THR A 132 -0.89 5.77 -22.40
N ARG A 133 0.10 6.62 -22.13
CA ARG A 133 0.37 7.12 -20.79
C ARG A 133 -0.84 7.79 -20.16
N GLU A 134 -1.68 8.43 -20.95
CA GLU A 134 -2.88 9.14 -20.49
C GLU A 134 -4.15 8.28 -20.56
N SER A 135 -4.10 7.16 -21.27
CA SER A 135 -5.24 6.28 -21.53
C SER A 135 -4.81 4.83 -21.38
N HIS A 136 -4.74 4.38 -20.13
CA HIS A 136 -4.54 2.98 -19.81
C HIS A 136 -5.46 2.56 -18.66
N PRO A 137 -5.76 1.26 -18.53
CA PRO A 137 -6.45 0.77 -17.36
C PRO A 137 -5.57 1.02 -16.13
N PRO A 138 -6.14 1.55 -15.03
CA PRO A 138 -5.37 1.88 -13.83
C PRO A 138 -4.77 0.62 -13.21
N ALA A 139 -3.64 0.79 -12.52
CA ALA A 139 -3.04 -0.29 -11.74
C ALA A 139 -4.03 -0.80 -10.68
N LEU A 140 -4.13 -2.12 -10.54
CA LEU A 140 -4.95 -2.75 -9.52
C LEU A 140 -4.10 -3.07 -8.30
N PHE A 141 -4.51 -2.53 -7.16
CA PHE A 141 -3.86 -2.77 -5.88
C PHE A 141 -4.58 -3.90 -5.15
N GLN A 142 -3.82 -4.87 -4.65
CA GLN A 142 -4.36 -5.98 -3.88
C GLN A 142 -3.57 -6.18 -2.60
N TYR A 143 -4.25 -6.11 -1.46
CA TYR A 143 -3.62 -6.37 -0.17
C TYR A 143 -3.56 -7.87 0.12
N ASP A 144 -2.49 -8.33 0.74
CA ASP A 144 -2.45 -9.67 1.32
C ASP A 144 -2.23 -9.56 2.84
N PRO A 145 -3.23 -9.87 3.68
CA PRO A 145 -3.10 -9.76 5.13
C PRO A 145 -2.11 -10.78 5.72
N CYS A 146 -1.83 -11.89 5.04
CA CYS A 146 -0.89 -12.90 5.53
C CYS A 146 0.54 -12.40 5.47
N THR A 147 0.94 -11.82 4.33
CA THR A 147 2.28 -11.28 4.10
C THR A 147 2.40 -9.80 4.44
N ARG A 148 1.26 -9.14 4.66
CA ARG A 148 1.08 -7.69 4.82
C ARG A 148 1.63 -6.89 3.64
N THR A 149 1.64 -7.45 2.44
CA THR A 149 2.14 -6.76 1.24
C THR A 149 1.00 -6.22 0.40
N ILE A 150 1.27 -5.19 -0.39
CA ILE A 150 0.34 -4.69 -1.42
C ILE A 150 0.93 -5.06 -2.77
N ALA A 151 0.28 -5.99 -3.46
CA ALA A 151 0.61 -6.35 -4.83
C ALA A 151 -0.01 -5.33 -5.79
N VAL A 152 0.69 -5.09 -6.89
CA VAL A 152 0.26 -4.18 -7.96
C VAL A 152 0.14 -5.02 -9.24
N HIS A 153 -1.04 -5.01 -9.85
CA HIS A 153 -1.30 -5.74 -11.09
C HIS A 153 -1.53 -4.75 -12.21
N PHE A 154 -0.74 -4.89 -13.27
CA PHE A 154 -0.89 -4.09 -14.48
C PHE A 154 -1.74 -4.84 -15.49
N GLN A 155 -2.62 -4.10 -16.19
CA GLN A 155 -3.38 -4.62 -17.33
C GLN A 155 -2.76 -4.19 -18.67
N HIS A 156 -1.64 -3.47 -18.62
CA HIS A 156 -0.87 -2.97 -19.75
C HIS A 156 0.61 -2.95 -19.35
N ASP A 157 1.52 -2.69 -20.30
CA ASP A 157 2.93 -2.46 -19.99
C ASP A 157 3.12 -1.09 -19.31
N PRO A 158 3.49 -1.03 -18.02
CA PRO A 158 3.64 0.24 -17.30
C PRO A 158 4.81 1.09 -17.83
N SER A 159 5.77 0.50 -18.54
CA SER A 159 6.92 1.21 -19.10
C SER A 159 6.65 1.82 -20.48
N PHE A 160 5.55 1.42 -21.13
CA PHE A 160 5.23 1.77 -22.51
C PHE A 160 6.39 1.47 -23.48
N SER A 161 7.13 0.38 -23.24
CA SER A 161 8.25 -0.07 -24.06
C SER A 161 7.84 -1.09 -25.13
N ASP A 162 6.53 -1.23 -25.37
CA ASP A 162 5.91 -2.27 -26.21
C ASP A 162 6.22 -3.70 -25.71
N THR A 163 6.47 -3.86 -24.40
CA THR A 163 6.62 -5.19 -23.77
C THR A 163 5.28 -5.92 -23.74
N THR A 164 5.27 -7.24 -23.97
CA THR A 164 4.02 -8.01 -23.94
C THR A 164 3.48 -8.12 -22.51
N ILE A 165 2.14 -8.18 -22.36
CA ILE A 165 1.53 -8.30 -21.03
C ILE A 165 1.90 -9.64 -20.37
N GLU A 166 2.17 -10.67 -21.17
CA GLU A 166 2.68 -11.96 -20.72
C GLU A 166 4.05 -11.82 -20.07
N ASP A 167 4.93 -10.98 -20.61
CA ASP A 167 6.24 -10.72 -20.03
C ASP A 167 6.14 -9.91 -18.73
N VAL A 168 5.26 -8.90 -18.69
CA VAL A 168 4.98 -8.12 -17.47
C VAL A 168 4.46 -9.06 -16.37
N ASN A 169 3.53 -9.95 -16.69
CA ASN A 169 2.93 -10.88 -15.74
C ASN A 169 3.86 -12.01 -15.27
N LYS A 170 5.08 -12.14 -15.82
CA LYS A 170 6.09 -13.07 -15.29
C LYS A 170 6.69 -12.59 -13.98
N LEU A 171 6.53 -11.31 -13.63
CA LEU A 171 7.04 -10.73 -12.40
C LEU A 171 5.90 -10.41 -11.45
N ASP A 172 6.19 -10.49 -10.16
CA ASP A 172 5.30 -9.94 -9.15
C ASP A 172 5.73 -8.49 -8.88
N TYR A 173 4.77 -7.58 -8.72
CA TYR A 173 5.06 -6.19 -8.39
C TYR A 173 4.50 -5.84 -7.02
N LEU A 174 5.31 -5.21 -6.18
CA LEU A 174 4.97 -4.88 -4.80
C LEU A 174 5.20 -3.40 -4.51
N LEU A 175 4.41 -2.86 -3.58
CA LEU A 175 4.59 -1.50 -3.08
C LEU A 175 5.68 -1.42 -2.02
N GLU A 176 6.67 -0.55 -2.22
CA GLU A 176 7.84 -0.36 -1.36
C GLU A 176 8.03 1.11 -0.97
N VAL A 177 8.42 1.35 0.30
CA VAL A 177 8.94 2.66 0.74
C VAL A 177 10.45 2.70 0.54
N VAL A 178 10.94 3.73 -0.14
CA VAL A 178 12.38 3.95 -0.36
C VAL A 178 12.96 4.65 0.88
N PRO A 179 13.91 4.04 1.61
CA PRO A 179 14.55 4.68 2.76
C PRO A 179 15.49 5.80 2.30
N LEU A 180 15.78 6.74 3.19
CA LEU A 180 16.73 7.82 2.93
C LEU A 180 17.83 7.80 4.00
N SER A 181 19.08 7.65 3.58
CA SER A 181 20.22 7.69 4.49
C SER A 181 20.63 9.13 4.79
N SER A 182 21.09 9.41 6.02
CA SER A 182 21.58 10.72 6.44
C SER A 182 22.89 11.14 5.76
N SER A 183 23.63 10.19 5.15
CA SER A 183 24.84 10.47 4.36
C SER A 183 24.52 10.97 2.95
N SER A 184 23.37 10.60 2.37
CA SER A 184 22.96 11.02 1.02
C SER A 184 22.50 12.49 0.91
N THR A 185 22.12 13.10 2.03
CA THR A 185 21.47 14.43 2.05
C THR A 185 22.35 15.59 1.58
N ALA A 186 23.67 15.43 1.50
CA ALA A 186 24.58 16.52 1.11
C ALA A 186 24.95 16.56 -0.38
N ALA A 187 24.80 15.46 -1.14
CA ALA A 187 25.35 15.34 -2.49
C ALA A 187 24.33 15.03 -3.62
N GLU A 188 23.15 14.47 -3.32
CA GLU A 188 22.32 13.82 -4.36
C GLU A 188 20.94 14.44 -4.61
N GLN A 189 20.55 15.53 -3.91
CA GLN A 189 19.22 16.13 -4.07
C GLN A 189 18.96 16.77 -5.46
N SER A 190 19.95 16.84 -6.36
CA SER A 190 19.75 17.35 -7.73
C SER A 190 19.75 16.28 -8.84
N SER A 191 19.80 14.98 -8.51
CA SER A 191 19.99 13.92 -9.53
C SER A 191 19.01 12.73 -9.46
N TYR A 192 17.82 12.87 -8.88
CA TYR A 192 16.79 11.82 -8.94
C TYR A 192 15.99 11.80 -10.25
N SER A 193 16.49 12.41 -11.32
CA SER A 193 15.98 12.28 -12.69
C SER A 193 17.08 11.70 -13.58
N SER A 194 17.19 10.38 -13.60
CA SER A 194 18.09 9.67 -14.52
C SER A 194 17.74 8.18 -14.53
N THR A 195 16.83 7.80 -15.43
CA THR A 195 16.82 6.51 -16.14
C THR A 195 17.33 5.31 -15.35
N PHE A 196 16.49 4.74 -14.47
CA PHE A 196 16.75 3.39 -13.98
C PHE A 196 16.29 2.38 -15.04
N GLN A 197 17.25 1.97 -15.87
CA GLN A 197 17.08 0.90 -16.83
C GLN A 197 16.76 -0.42 -16.08
N PHE A 198 15.73 -1.09 -16.57
CA PHE A 198 15.14 -2.34 -16.08
C PHE A 198 16.14 -3.51 -15.91
N GLU A 199 17.39 -3.36 -16.37
CA GLU A 199 18.37 -4.45 -16.45
C GLU A 199 19.06 -4.80 -15.11
N LYS A 200 19.15 -3.85 -14.15
CA LYS A 200 19.93 -4.07 -12.91
C LYS A 200 19.22 -4.82 -11.78
N LEU A 201 17.94 -5.17 -11.90
CA LEU A 201 17.24 -5.96 -10.88
C LEU A 201 17.24 -7.46 -11.16
N THR A 202 17.89 -7.91 -12.23
CA THR A 202 18.01 -9.33 -12.59
C THR A 202 19.34 -9.98 -12.17
N GLU A 203 20.36 -9.20 -11.82
CA GLU A 203 21.70 -9.74 -11.50
C GLU A 203 21.80 -10.45 -10.14
N TRP A 204 20.81 -10.34 -9.26
CA TRP A 204 20.86 -10.88 -7.89
C TRP A 204 20.27 -12.28 -7.68
N LEU A 205 19.86 -13.00 -8.74
CA LEU A 205 19.14 -14.29 -8.61
C LEU A 205 19.90 -15.53 -9.11
N ILE A 206 21.23 -15.48 -9.22
CA ILE A 206 22.01 -16.72 -9.36
C ILE A 206 22.65 -17.05 -8.00
N PRO A 207 22.18 -18.10 -7.29
CA PRO A 207 22.95 -18.63 -6.18
C PRO A 207 24.20 -19.30 -6.79
N SER A 208 25.38 -18.72 -6.53
CA SER A 208 26.67 -19.33 -6.86
C SER A 208 26.87 -20.62 -6.06
N PHE A 209 26.32 -21.71 -6.58
CA PHE A 209 26.63 -23.08 -6.17
C PHE A 209 26.87 -23.93 -7.43
N SER A 210 28.11 -23.95 -7.93
CA SER A 210 28.69 -25.10 -8.65
C SER A 210 30.21 -24.87 -8.80
N THR A 211 31.05 -25.52 -8.00
CA THR A 211 31.73 -26.79 -8.28
C THR A 211 32.85 -26.69 -9.33
N GLN A 212 34.08 -26.90 -8.83
CA GLN A 212 35.27 -27.43 -9.50
C GLN A 212 35.97 -26.65 -10.64
N LYS A 213 37.21 -26.28 -10.30
CA LYS A 213 38.41 -26.11 -11.14
C LYS A 213 38.35 -26.76 -12.53
N PRO A 214 38.95 -26.10 -13.54
CA PRO A 214 40.18 -26.68 -14.08
C PRO A 214 41.29 -25.66 -14.37
N ASN A 215 42.52 -26.16 -14.20
CA ASN A 215 43.79 -25.55 -14.59
C ASN A 215 43.83 -25.15 -16.07
N THR A 216 44.55 -24.09 -16.41
CA THR A 216 45.32 -23.99 -17.69
C THR A 216 46.52 -23.02 -17.49
N PRO A 217 47.69 -23.26 -18.11
CA PRO A 217 48.99 -22.73 -17.68
C PRO A 217 49.55 -21.62 -18.60
N SER A 218 50.52 -20.84 -18.11
CA SER A 218 51.49 -20.10 -18.94
C SER A 218 52.64 -19.48 -18.11
N PRO A 219 53.78 -19.07 -18.72
CA PRO A 219 55.03 -19.81 -18.55
C PRO A 219 56.21 -19.00 -17.98
N ALA A 220 57.21 -19.76 -17.53
CA ALA A 220 58.66 -19.54 -17.58
C ALA A 220 59.22 -18.13 -17.27
N GLN A 221 59.94 -18.03 -16.15
CA GLN A 221 61.35 -17.60 -16.17
C GLN A 221 62.18 -18.39 -15.16
N ALA A 222 63.38 -18.77 -15.59
CA ALA A 222 64.30 -19.71 -14.97
C ALA A 222 65.33 -19.00 -14.07
N SER A 223 65.81 -19.69 -13.02
CA SER A 223 67.25 -19.99 -12.82
C SER A 223 67.52 -20.92 -11.61
N CYS A 224 68.34 -21.94 -11.91
CA CYS A 224 69.34 -22.72 -11.14
C CYS A 224 69.83 -22.17 -9.77
N SER A 225 70.35 -22.91 -8.77
CA SER A 225 70.71 -24.33 -8.55
C SER A 225 71.34 -24.48 -7.13
N THR A 226 71.11 -25.61 -6.44
CA THR A 226 72.02 -26.32 -5.46
C THR A 226 72.32 -25.61 -4.10
N SER A 227 72.36 -26.17 -2.87
CA SER A 227 72.65 -27.49 -2.25
C SER A 227 72.13 -27.58 -0.78
N SER A 228 72.02 -28.82 -0.26
CA SER A 228 71.62 -29.36 1.07
C SER A 228 72.37 -28.86 2.35
N PRO A 229 72.24 -29.48 3.57
CA PRO A 229 71.08 -29.54 4.51
C PRO A 229 71.40 -29.20 6.02
N ALA A 230 70.36 -28.83 6.79
CA ALA A 230 70.17 -28.89 8.28
C ALA A 230 71.12 -28.11 9.24
N PRO A 231 70.87 -27.93 10.57
CA PRO A 231 69.65 -28.06 11.40
C PRO A 231 69.35 -26.83 12.34
N ASN A 232 68.15 -26.83 12.95
CA ASN A 232 67.72 -26.23 14.24
C ASN A 232 68.05 -24.75 14.58
N SER A 233 67.00 -23.93 14.77
CA SER A 233 66.73 -23.27 16.06
C SER A 233 65.44 -22.46 16.04
N SER A 234 64.67 -22.67 17.09
CA SER A 234 63.41 -22.03 17.46
C SER A 234 63.59 -20.56 17.87
N VAL A 235 62.84 -19.65 17.25
CA VAL A 235 62.37 -18.42 17.90
C VAL A 235 61.00 -18.07 17.30
N SER A 236 59.98 -18.10 18.15
CA SER A 236 58.64 -17.58 17.87
C SER A 236 58.70 -16.10 17.53
N ALA A 237 58.22 -15.73 16.35
CA ALA A 237 57.74 -14.40 16.04
C ALA A 237 56.38 -14.59 15.36
N ASP A 238 55.34 -14.33 16.14
CA ASP A 238 53.96 -14.32 15.67
C ASP A 238 53.84 -13.23 14.59
N PRO A 239 53.39 -13.54 13.35
CA PRO A 239 53.13 -12.51 12.37
C PRO A 239 51.96 -11.63 12.88
N PRO A 240 52.03 -10.30 12.77
CA PRO A 240 50.88 -9.45 13.07
C PRO A 240 49.76 -9.90 12.13
N GLN A 241 48.69 -10.46 12.70
CA GLN A 241 47.48 -10.69 11.93
C GLN A 241 47.07 -9.33 11.34
N PRO A 242 46.90 -9.22 10.01
CA PRO A 242 46.19 -8.06 9.49
C PRO A 242 44.82 -8.09 10.16
N HIS A 243 44.55 -7.10 11.00
CA HIS A 243 43.19 -6.75 11.36
C HIS A 243 42.50 -6.52 10.01
N ALA A 244 41.76 -7.52 9.55
CA ALA A 244 40.77 -7.31 8.53
C ALA A 244 39.81 -6.31 9.17
N GLU A 245 39.96 -5.05 8.79
CA GLU A 245 38.90 -4.07 8.89
C GLU A 245 37.76 -4.70 8.08
N GLU A 246 36.88 -5.41 8.77
CA GLU A 246 35.56 -5.73 8.24
C GLU A 246 34.96 -4.36 7.97
N GLU A 247 35.08 -3.90 6.72
CA GLU A 247 34.35 -2.74 6.22
C GLU A 247 32.89 -3.02 6.58
N GLU A 248 32.42 -2.40 7.67
CA GLU A 248 31.01 -2.38 8.03
C GLU A 248 30.33 -1.71 6.84
N GLU A 249 29.85 -2.54 5.89
CA GLU A 249 29.02 -2.08 4.79
C GLU A 249 27.88 -1.29 5.44
N GLU A 250 27.96 0.04 5.35
CA GLU A 250 26.93 0.92 5.87
C GLU A 250 25.61 0.38 5.31
N ASP A 251 24.75 -0.12 6.20
CA ASP A 251 23.49 -0.71 5.79
C ASP A 251 22.67 0.38 5.07
N GLU A 252 22.75 0.45 3.75
CA GLU A 252 21.99 1.38 2.85
C GLU A 252 20.46 1.22 3.02
N HIS A 253 20.05 0.30 3.89
CA HIS A 253 18.69 -0.05 4.22
C HIS A 253 18.16 0.69 5.46
N CYS A 254 19.02 1.41 6.20
CA CYS A 254 18.65 2.18 7.38
C CYS A 254 18.07 3.54 6.98
N ASP A 255 16.80 3.76 7.36
CA ASP A 255 16.11 5.02 7.15
C ASP A 255 16.40 6.00 8.30
N ASN A 256 17.59 6.61 8.27
CA ASN A 256 18.08 7.48 9.35
C ASN A 256 17.91 8.99 9.05
N SER A 257 17.36 9.35 7.90
CA SER A 257 17.15 10.76 7.54
C SER A 257 16.03 11.42 8.35
N GLU A 258 16.24 12.67 8.77
CA GLU A 258 15.24 13.49 9.46
C GLU A 258 14.11 13.98 8.54
N ASP A 259 14.23 13.80 7.21
CA ASP A 259 13.17 14.21 6.28
C ASP A 259 11.86 13.46 6.63
N PRO A 260 10.72 14.16 6.78
CA PRO A 260 9.46 13.51 7.06
C PRO A 260 8.90 12.72 5.86
N ALA A 261 9.32 13.00 4.62
CA ALA A 261 8.80 12.41 3.41
C ALA A 261 9.69 11.29 2.85
N ARG A 262 9.08 10.24 2.31
CA ARG A 262 9.74 9.16 1.55
C ARG A 262 9.00 8.86 0.27
N ILE A 263 9.75 8.50 -0.76
CA ILE A 263 9.18 8.02 -2.02
C ILE A 263 8.52 6.67 -1.78
N VAL A 264 7.35 6.49 -2.39
CA VAL A 264 6.67 5.20 -2.48
C VAL A 264 6.66 4.79 -3.94
N ARG A 265 7.18 3.60 -4.22
CA ARG A 265 7.30 3.08 -5.58
C ARG A 265 6.88 1.63 -5.67
N VAL A 266 6.67 1.19 -6.90
CA VAL A 266 6.43 -0.20 -7.26
C VAL A 266 7.77 -0.86 -7.61
N VAL A 267 8.02 -2.03 -7.05
CA VAL A 267 9.22 -2.83 -7.33
C VAL A 267 8.84 -4.21 -7.85
N SER A 268 9.59 -4.71 -8.83
CA SER A 268 9.47 -6.09 -9.28
C SER A 268 10.18 -7.04 -8.30
N VAL A 269 9.58 -8.19 -8.05
CA VAL A 269 10.15 -9.28 -7.27
C VAL A 269 10.05 -10.59 -8.04
N ALA A 270 10.99 -11.49 -7.76
CA ALA A 270 11.06 -12.78 -8.42
C ALA A 270 9.80 -13.62 -8.12
N PRO A 271 9.31 -14.42 -9.09
CA PRO A 271 8.29 -15.42 -8.83
C PRO A 271 8.65 -16.34 -7.67
N GLY A 272 7.65 -16.69 -6.87
CA GLY A 272 7.85 -17.57 -5.71
C GLY A 272 8.53 -16.88 -4.52
N TRP A 273 8.68 -15.54 -4.52
CA TRP A 273 9.22 -14.79 -3.38
C TRP A 273 8.46 -15.08 -2.07
N ARG A 274 7.17 -15.41 -2.16
CA ARG A 274 6.30 -15.75 -1.03
C ARG A 274 6.77 -16.97 -0.25
N GLU A 275 7.48 -17.90 -0.88
CA GLU A 275 8.01 -19.10 -0.22
C GLU A 275 9.34 -18.81 0.48
N LYS A 276 9.97 -17.69 0.14
CA LYS A 276 11.31 -17.30 0.58
C LYS A 276 11.29 -16.24 1.67
N PHE A 277 10.21 -16.15 2.48
CA PHE A 277 10.20 -15.20 3.58
C PHE A 277 11.38 -15.49 4.51
N PRO A 278 12.32 -14.55 4.63
CA PRO A 278 13.52 -14.82 5.38
C PRO A 278 13.21 -14.81 6.89
N SER A 279 14.06 -15.49 7.65
CA SER A 279 14.02 -15.48 9.12
C SER A 279 14.16 -14.06 9.68
N SER A 280 13.63 -13.86 10.89
CA SER A 280 13.19 -12.55 11.41
C SER A 280 14.21 -11.40 11.45
N ASP A 281 15.51 -11.67 11.36
CA ASP A 281 16.57 -10.66 11.59
C ASP A 281 17.67 -10.63 10.51
N SER A 282 17.45 -11.32 9.40
CA SER A 282 18.38 -11.22 8.26
C SER A 282 18.33 -9.84 7.57
N PRO A 283 19.40 -9.43 6.87
CA PRO A 283 19.37 -8.26 5.99
C PRO A 283 18.21 -8.31 4.97
N GLU A 284 17.91 -9.51 4.48
CA GLU A 284 16.78 -9.74 3.58
C GLU A 284 15.44 -9.46 4.27
N ALA A 285 15.26 -9.86 5.54
CA ALA A 285 14.05 -9.53 6.30
C ALA A 285 13.87 -8.02 6.49
N ARG A 286 14.98 -7.28 6.68
CA ARG A 286 14.95 -5.81 6.74
C ARG A 286 14.47 -5.20 5.42
N LYS A 287 14.93 -5.72 4.28
CA LYS A 287 14.43 -5.33 2.94
C LYS A 287 12.93 -5.62 2.78
N TRP A 288 12.47 -6.77 3.25
CA TRP A 288 11.05 -7.15 3.17
C TRP A 288 10.13 -6.27 4.03
N ARG A 289 10.58 -5.80 5.20
CA ARG A 289 9.76 -4.88 6.04
C ARG A 289 9.40 -3.59 5.31
N LYS A 290 10.21 -3.12 4.35
CA LYS A 290 9.94 -1.95 3.51
C LYS A 290 8.72 -2.12 2.60
N ARG A 291 8.32 -3.37 2.35
CA ARG A 291 7.19 -3.77 1.51
C ARG A 291 5.97 -4.19 2.31
N GLN A 292 6.06 -4.12 3.65
CA GLN A 292 4.97 -4.50 4.54
C GLN A 292 4.18 -3.26 4.99
N TRP A 293 2.85 -3.40 4.94
CA TRP A 293 1.89 -2.36 5.20
C TRP A 293 0.83 -2.88 6.19
N ASP A 294 0.69 -2.17 7.30
CA ASP A 294 -0.41 -2.34 8.23
C ASP A 294 -1.57 -1.46 7.78
N ILE A 295 -2.77 -2.02 7.73
CA ILE A 295 -3.99 -1.31 7.32
C ILE A 295 -4.91 -1.14 8.52
N ALA A 296 -5.35 0.08 8.78
CA ALA A 296 -6.33 0.37 9.81
C ALA A 296 -7.59 0.99 9.18
N SER A 297 -8.74 0.35 9.42
CA SER A 297 -10.05 0.85 8.98
C SER A 297 -10.49 2.01 9.87
N VAL A 298 -11.09 3.02 9.26
CA VAL A 298 -11.71 4.14 9.97
C VAL A 298 -13.18 3.83 10.15
N ILE A 299 -13.57 3.55 11.40
CA ILE A 299 -14.95 3.28 11.77
C ILE A 299 -15.60 4.62 12.14
N LEU A 300 -16.51 5.11 11.30
CA LEU A 300 -17.37 6.23 11.65
C LEU A 300 -18.43 5.73 12.63
N GLN A 301 -18.34 6.16 13.88
CA GLN A 301 -19.45 5.95 14.81
C GLN A 301 -20.55 6.95 14.44
N PRO A 302 -21.79 6.51 14.17
CA PRO A 302 -22.89 7.45 14.02
C PRO A 302 -22.96 8.28 15.30
N SER A 303 -23.03 9.60 15.14
CA SER A 303 -23.30 10.49 16.26
C SER A 303 -24.53 9.98 17.01
N ASN A 304 -24.46 9.99 18.34
CA ASN A 304 -25.50 9.44 19.21
C ASN A 304 -26.89 9.75 18.64
N PRO A 305 -27.81 8.77 18.61
CA PRO A 305 -29.15 9.03 18.12
C PRO A 305 -29.68 10.29 18.81
N PRO A 306 -30.32 11.21 18.05
CA PRO A 306 -30.84 12.44 18.63
C PRO A 306 -31.63 12.07 19.88
N PRO A 307 -31.50 12.87 20.98
CA PRO A 307 -32.20 12.57 22.22
C PRO A 307 -33.66 12.29 21.88
N PRO A 308 -34.27 11.23 22.45
CA PRO A 308 -35.62 10.83 22.10
C PRO A 308 -36.49 12.07 22.13
N HIS A 309 -37.09 12.40 20.99
CA HIS A 309 -37.99 13.54 20.91
C HIS A 309 -38.95 13.44 22.10
N PRO A 310 -39.16 14.53 22.87
CA PRO A 310 -40.15 14.52 23.94
C PRO A 310 -41.43 13.98 23.32
N SER A 311 -41.94 12.87 23.86
CA SER A 311 -43.06 12.13 23.30
C SER A 311 -44.12 13.11 22.82
N LEU A 312 -44.35 13.16 21.51
CA LEU A 312 -45.45 13.91 20.93
C LEU A 312 -46.69 13.61 21.79
N PRO A 313 -47.41 14.64 22.28
CA PRO A 313 -48.60 14.41 23.07
C PRO A 313 -49.49 13.44 22.30
N THR A 314 -49.89 12.38 23.00
CA THR A 314 -50.72 11.30 22.46
C THR A 314 -51.84 11.95 21.65
N PRO A 315 -52.00 11.60 20.36
CA PRO A 315 -53.05 12.21 19.56
C PRO A 315 -54.38 11.99 20.28
N PRO A 316 -55.23 13.04 20.37
CA PRO A 316 -56.54 12.88 20.95
C PRO A 316 -57.28 11.74 20.23
N PRO A 317 -58.10 10.96 20.95
CA PRO A 317 -58.82 9.82 20.38
C PRO A 317 -59.54 10.23 19.10
N PRO A 318 -59.54 9.38 18.06
CA PRO A 318 -60.07 9.74 16.76
C PRO A 318 -61.55 10.10 16.91
N HIS A 319 -61.87 11.37 16.74
CA HIS A 319 -63.24 11.79 16.47
C HIS A 319 -63.61 11.27 15.08
N HIS A 320 -64.71 10.53 15.00
CA HIS A 320 -65.33 10.06 13.76
C HIS A 320 -65.51 11.24 12.79
N HIS A 321 -64.56 11.44 11.88
CA HIS A 321 -64.70 12.33 10.75
C HIS A 321 -65.20 11.53 9.55
N GLN A 322 -66.23 12.08 8.92
CA GLN A 322 -66.81 11.56 7.68
C GLN A 322 -65.78 11.57 6.54
N PRO A 323 -65.82 10.59 5.63
CA PRO A 323 -64.89 10.48 4.52
C PRO A 323 -64.98 11.71 3.61
N GLY A 324 -63.87 12.43 3.50
CA GLY A 324 -63.70 13.58 2.63
C GLY A 324 -63.13 13.15 1.27
N VAL A 325 -63.60 13.81 0.21
CA VAL A 325 -63.39 13.55 -1.23
C VAL A 325 -61.90 13.54 -1.70
N LEU A 326 -60.93 13.68 -0.79
CA LEU A 326 -59.50 13.73 -1.11
C LEU A 326 -58.78 12.38 -1.01
N ASP A 327 -59.39 11.35 -0.39
CA ASP A 327 -58.80 10.01 -0.34
C ASP A 327 -58.76 9.32 -1.71
N ASP A 328 -59.58 9.77 -2.67
CA ASP A 328 -59.66 9.24 -4.04
C ASP A 328 -58.44 9.63 -4.91
N LEU A 329 -57.60 10.57 -4.47
CA LEU A 329 -56.40 10.98 -5.20
C LEU A 329 -55.19 10.08 -4.90
N GLY A 330 -55.22 9.35 -3.78
CA GLY A 330 -54.16 8.42 -3.38
C GLY A 330 -54.08 7.19 -4.28
N ASP A 331 -55.23 6.68 -4.71
CA ASP A 331 -55.31 5.47 -5.55
C ASP A 331 -54.86 5.73 -6.99
N VAL A 332 -55.14 6.93 -7.54
CA VAL A 332 -54.70 7.32 -8.90
C VAL A 332 -53.17 7.41 -9.03
N LEU A 333 -52.45 7.70 -7.94
CA LEU A 333 -50.99 7.75 -7.94
C LEU A 333 -50.34 6.37 -7.86
N VAL A 334 -51.03 5.35 -7.36
CA VAL A 334 -50.55 3.97 -7.31
C VAL A 334 -50.62 3.31 -8.69
N ASP A 335 -51.64 3.65 -9.49
CA ASP A 335 -51.78 3.17 -10.87
C ASP A 335 -50.73 3.78 -11.80
N LEU A 336 -50.40 5.08 -11.66
CA LEU A 336 -49.37 5.74 -12.47
C LEU A 336 -47.98 5.12 -12.26
N ARG A 337 -47.71 4.54 -11.09
CA ARG A 337 -46.44 3.87 -10.79
C ARG A 337 -46.30 2.52 -11.51
N HIS A 338 -47.40 1.81 -11.76
CA HIS A 338 -47.37 0.51 -12.45
C HIS A 338 -47.16 0.68 -13.97
N ASP A 339 -47.75 1.72 -14.58
CA ASP A 339 -47.60 1.97 -16.02
C ASP A 339 -46.18 2.39 -16.41
N ILE A 340 -45.48 3.12 -15.53
CA ILE A 340 -44.08 3.54 -15.78
C ILE A 340 -43.14 2.32 -15.79
N VAL A 341 -43.38 1.31 -14.94
CA VAL A 341 -42.53 0.10 -14.88
C VAL A 341 -42.72 -0.78 -16.12
N HIS A 342 -43.91 -0.80 -16.70
CA HIS A 342 -44.17 -1.53 -17.95
C HIS A 342 -43.55 -0.85 -19.18
N ALA A 343 -43.45 0.47 -19.21
CA ALA A 343 -42.88 1.22 -20.33
C ALA A 343 -41.37 0.98 -20.56
N PHE A 344 -40.63 0.55 -19.53
CA PHE A 344 -39.18 0.34 -19.60
C PHE A 344 -38.75 -1.14 -19.67
N SER A 345 -39.70 -2.09 -19.66
CA SER A 345 -39.40 -3.53 -19.58
C SER A 345 -39.57 -4.30 -20.90
N GLY A 346 -39.91 -3.64 -22.02
CA GLY A 346 -40.17 -4.31 -23.30
C GLY A 346 -39.12 -4.02 -24.36
N GLY A 347 -38.19 -4.95 -24.60
CA GLY A 347 -37.23 -4.77 -25.70
C GLY A 347 -36.18 -5.85 -25.94
N SER A 348 -36.52 -7.14 -25.89
CA SER A 348 -35.70 -8.16 -26.58
C SER A 348 -36.57 -9.32 -27.07
N ASN A 349 -37.02 -9.21 -28.32
CA ASN A 349 -37.43 -10.39 -29.09
C ASN A 349 -36.22 -10.86 -29.94
N PRO A 350 -35.82 -12.13 -29.85
CA PRO A 350 -34.83 -12.69 -30.77
C PRO A 350 -35.47 -12.97 -32.13
N SER A 351 -34.72 -12.69 -33.19
CA SER A 351 -34.95 -13.23 -34.55
C SER A 351 -33.86 -14.23 -34.86
#